data_AF-A0A0S7X683-F1
#
_entry.id   AF-A0A0S7X683-F1
#
_cell.length_a   1.000
_cell.length_b   1.000
_cell.length_c   1.000
_cell.angle_alpha   90.00
_cell.angle_beta   90.00
_cell.angle_gamma   90.00
#
_symmetry.space_group_name_H-M   'P 1'
#
loop_
_entity.id
_entity.type
_entity.pdbx_description
1 polymer ?
#
loop_
_entity_poly.entity_id
_entity_poly.type
_entity_poly.pdbx_seq_one_letter_code
_entity_poly.pdbx_strand_id
1 'polypeptide(L)'
;MSRKKVRAYALLIFFALCLGPAFSFKLLAEVETQPAAGGPGPWEAPAPASPATTPKSLQKERDFIKAQVYFEEAAFRFSRADSYGAWENIAKSVTLAPESPRALELFIQVLASMDDPSILREIEAQRKKSQQLLDLTARHAIKEARALIRQGRLSQAAYLLERTLDTISYHPERTSCSFLIKEAEKEFVQAHLNEGRAQEILHSRITGLLEAARDYLEKGEVLKARLLVGLALILEPRDASALSLYRTVSQRPPVGATVYPKAVQPKRMPSPAVSSPQPVRAARPAQEAVPYWWRKEPAEPVFIDYLDWQLRIHQRLQEVISIDFTDTPLIDIIDFIRDAADVNMVVDEPGVGNRLLIPITIRLTDVRIESCLRWVLSLNGLDYTYRDEALFISDKEFIKEAGQVQIVIYDISDLAGSLRDFVAPGMGWGGGFGQ
;
A
#
# COMPACT_ATOMS: atom_id res chain seq x y z
N MET A 1 9.73 52.99 25.43
CA MET A 1 9.90 53.51 24.05
C MET A 1 8.63 54.29 23.68
N SER A 2 8.73 55.52 23.15
CA SER A 2 7.54 56.38 22.89
C SER A 2 6.59 55.73 21.87
N ARG A 3 5.26 55.83 22.06
CA ARG A 3 4.22 55.38 21.10
C ARG A 3 4.50 55.87 19.65
N LYS A 4 5.20 57.00 19.50
CA LYS A 4 5.64 57.54 18.20
C LYS A 4 6.73 56.68 17.51
N LYS A 5 7.64 56.07 18.27
CA LYS A 5 8.69 55.18 17.73
C LYS A 5 8.10 53.82 17.30
N VAL A 6 7.10 53.31 18.02
CA VAL A 6 6.36 52.10 17.65
C VAL A 6 5.59 52.30 16.34
N ARG A 7 4.92 53.46 16.20
CA ARG A 7 4.28 53.85 14.93
C ARG A 7 5.26 53.98 13.76
N ALA A 8 6.44 54.55 13.98
CA ALA A 8 7.46 54.69 12.93
C ALA A 8 8.02 53.33 12.46
N TYR A 9 8.23 52.38 13.38
CA TYR A 9 8.68 51.03 13.04
C TYR A 9 7.60 50.20 12.34
N ALA A 10 6.34 50.32 12.76
CA ALA A 10 5.20 49.67 12.10
C ALA A 10 5.03 50.15 10.65
N LEU A 11 5.23 51.45 10.39
CA LEU A 11 5.16 52.02 9.03
C LEU A 11 6.35 51.63 8.13
N LEU A 12 7.56 51.50 8.69
CA LEU A 12 8.75 51.05 7.94
C LEU A 12 8.64 49.57 7.54
N ILE A 13 8.11 48.73 8.42
CA ILE A 13 7.91 47.30 8.15
C ILE A 13 6.69 47.08 7.24
N PHE A 14 5.66 47.93 7.34
CA PHE A 14 4.56 48.01 6.37
C PHE A 14 5.08 48.28 4.95
N PHE A 15 6.02 49.22 4.80
CA PHE A 15 6.67 49.46 3.51
C PHE A 15 7.45 48.24 3.00
N ALA A 16 8.13 47.50 3.88
CA ALA A 16 8.88 46.30 3.53
C ALA A 16 7.98 45.11 3.14
N LEU A 17 6.82 44.95 3.77
CA LEU A 17 5.87 43.85 3.50
C LEU A 17 5.00 44.12 2.26
N CYS A 18 4.67 45.39 1.97
CA CYS A 18 3.84 45.75 0.81
C CYS A 18 4.58 45.79 -0.53
N LEU A 19 5.90 46.00 -0.55
CA LEU A 19 6.67 46.15 -1.80
C LEU A 19 7.18 44.83 -2.41
N GLY A 20 7.03 43.70 -1.71
CA GLY A 20 7.47 42.39 -2.20
C GLY A 20 9.00 42.26 -2.39
N PRO A 21 9.52 41.04 -2.57
CA PRO A 21 10.97 40.77 -2.60
C PRO A 21 11.73 41.33 -3.81
N ALA A 22 11.08 42.03 -4.75
CA ALA A 22 11.71 42.53 -5.98
C ALA A 22 12.61 43.76 -5.78
N PHE A 23 12.56 44.44 -4.62
CA PHE A 23 13.27 45.72 -4.43
C PHE A 23 14.54 45.65 -3.58
N SER A 24 14.92 44.48 -3.05
CA SER A 24 16.05 44.37 -2.10
C SER A 24 17.42 44.01 -2.72
N PHE A 25 17.52 43.82 -4.04
CA PHE A 25 18.76 43.33 -4.68
C PHE A 25 19.62 44.38 -5.40
N LYS A 26 19.26 45.67 -5.35
CA LYS A 26 19.93 46.72 -6.16
C LYS A 26 20.82 47.70 -5.39
N LEU A 27 21.25 47.34 -4.17
CA LEU A 27 22.05 48.23 -3.31
C LEU A 27 23.39 47.63 -2.82
N LEU A 28 23.83 46.49 -3.38
CA LEU A 28 25.07 45.80 -2.96
C LEU A 28 25.86 45.15 -4.11
N ALA A 29 25.88 45.76 -5.29
CA ALA A 29 26.72 45.27 -6.39
C ALA A 29 27.33 46.43 -7.18
N GLU A 30 28.27 47.12 -6.58
CA GLU A 30 29.20 48.01 -7.29
C GLU A 30 30.54 48.03 -6.54
N VAL A 31 31.54 47.36 -7.13
CA VAL A 31 33.01 47.48 -6.99
C VAL A 31 33.61 46.09 -7.20
N GLU A 32 33.90 45.75 -8.45
CA GLU A 32 35.23 45.28 -8.92
C GLU A 32 35.10 44.77 -10.36
N THR A 33 35.56 45.59 -11.30
CA THR A 33 35.91 45.19 -12.66
C THR A 33 37.33 45.64 -12.91
N GLN A 34 38.25 44.71 -13.21
CA GLN A 34 39.29 44.83 -14.26
C GLN A 34 40.19 43.58 -14.36
N PRO A 35 40.97 43.39 -15.46
CA PRO A 35 40.66 42.34 -16.44
C PRO A 35 41.79 41.32 -16.68
N ALA A 36 41.49 40.41 -17.61
CA ALA A 36 42.28 39.29 -18.09
C ALA A 36 43.72 39.58 -18.55
N ALA A 37 44.64 38.65 -18.25
CA ALA A 37 45.75 38.26 -19.13
C ALA A 37 46.40 36.92 -18.66
N GLY A 38 46.54 35.96 -19.59
CA GLY A 38 47.78 35.17 -19.74
C GLY A 38 47.85 33.71 -19.25
N GLY A 39 47.76 32.76 -20.19
CA GLY A 39 48.71 31.63 -20.31
C GLY A 39 48.33 30.26 -19.71
N PRO A 40 48.55 29.13 -20.41
CA PRO A 40 48.27 27.79 -19.92
C PRO A 40 49.50 27.14 -19.25
N GLY A 41 49.29 26.42 -18.15
CA GLY A 41 50.31 25.61 -17.44
C GLY A 41 49.70 24.79 -16.30
N PRO A 42 50.31 23.66 -15.89
CA PRO A 42 49.59 22.40 -15.65
C PRO A 42 49.34 22.06 -14.16
N TRP A 43 48.53 21.01 -13.96
CA TRP A 43 48.20 20.25 -12.74
C TRP A 43 47.49 20.99 -11.59
N GLU A 44 46.15 21.02 -11.63
CA GLU A 44 45.30 21.40 -10.49
C GLU A 44 44.86 20.18 -9.67
N ALA A 45 45.02 20.30 -8.35
CA ALA A 45 44.52 19.38 -7.33
C ALA A 45 42.97 19.36 -7.29
N PRO A 46 42.34 18.27 -6.82
CA PRO A 46 40.89 18.15 -6.81
C PRO A 46 40.22 19.23 -5.95
N ALA A 47 39.25 19.93 -6.54
CA ALA A 47 38.50 21.03 -5.94
C ALA A 47 37.75 20.61 -4.65
N PRO A 48 37.61 21.50 -3.66
CA PRO A 48 36.80 21.23 -2.48
C PRO A 48 35.33 21.01 -2.88
N ALA A 49 34.72 19.98 -2.30
CA ALA A 49 33.34 19.58 -2.57
C ALA A 49 32.37 20.77 -2.47
N SER A 50 31.60 20.96 -3.54
CA SER A 50 30.55 21.97 -3.65
C SER A 50 29.54 21.82 -2.50
N PRO A 51 29.09 22.91 -1.84
CA PRO A 51 28.20 22.81 -0.69
C PRO A 51 26.87 22.16 -1.11
N ALA A 52 26.53 21.05 -0.44
CA ALA A 52 25.34 20.26 -0.69
C ALA A 52 24.08 21.15 -0.68
N THR A 53 23.42 21.25 -1.82
CA THR A 53 22.14 21.95 -1.98
C THR A 53 21.07 21.18 -1.21
N THR A 54 20.69 21.65 -0.02
CA THR A 54 19.58 21.06 0.75
C THR A 54 18.31 21.05 -0.12
N PRO A 55 17.56 19.94 -0.18
CA PRO A 55 16.30 19.87 -0.94
C PRO A 55 15.34 20.99 -0.50
N LYS A 56 14.76 21.72 -1.46
CA LYS A 56 13.84 22.84 -1.22
C LYS A 56 12.64 22.47 -0.33
N SER A 57 12.25 21.18 -0.27
CA SER A 57 11.19 20.67 0.60
C SER A 57 11.56 20.70 2.09
N LEU A 58 12.77 20.26 2.43
CA LEU A 58 13.26 20.23 3.81
C LEU A 58 13.45 21.64 4.38
N GLN A 59 13.81 22.60 3.53
CA GLN A 59 13.94 23.99 3.96
C GLN A 59 12.58 24.59 4.31
N LYS A 60 11.54 24.35 3.50
CA LYS A 60 10.16 24.78 3.81
C LYS A 60 9.64 24.19 5.12
N GLU A 61 9.93 22.93 5.38
CA GLU A 61 9.52 22.26 6.62
C GLU A 61 10.23 22.83 7.85
N ARG A 62 11.54 23.09 7.74
CA ARG A 62 12.33 23.77 8.79
C ARG A 62 11.82 25.18 9.06
N ASP A 63 11.50 25.94 8.01
CA ASP A 63 10.99 27.31 8.14
C ASP A 63 9.59 27.32 8.76
N PHE A 64 8.75 26.33 8.44
CA PHE A 64 7.45 26.13 9.07
C PHE A 64 7.56 25.83 10.57
N ILE A 65 8.45 24.90 10.96
CA ILE A 65 8.67 24.57 12.38
C ILE A 65 9.19 25.80 13.15
N LYS A 66 10.14 26.55 12.57
CA LYS A 66 10.63 27.80 13.18
C LYS A 66 9.53 28.83 13.32
N ALA A 67 8.69 28.99 12.31
CA ALA A 67 7.55 29.91 12.37
C ALA A 67 6.58 29.54 13.50
N GLN A 68 6.38 28.23 13.75
CA GLN A 68 5.53 27.73 14.83
C GLN A 68 6.13 28.00 16.22
N VAL A 69 7.46 27.88 16.38
CA VAL A 69 8.14 28.24 17.64
C VAL A 69 8.00 29.74 17.93
N TYR A 70 8.24 30.60 16.93
CA TYR A 70 8.02 32.05 17.10
C TYR A 70 6.56 32.38 17.41
N PHE A 71 5.62 31.61 16.87
CA PHE A 71 4.20 31.77 17.14
C PHE A 71 3.86 31.46 18.61
N GLU A 72 4.34 30.35 19.16
CA GLU A 72 4.10 29.99 20.57
C GLU A 72 4.75 31.00 21.52
N GLU A 73 5.96 31.45 21.22
CA GLU A 73 6.64 32.45 22.02
C GLU A 73 5.92 33.80 21.96
N ALA A 74 5.36 34.17 20.80
CA ALA A 74 4.54 35.37 20.68
C ALA A 74 3.26 35.29 21.51
N ALA A 75 2.53 34.17 21.44
CA ALA A 75 1.32 33.96 22.22
C ALA A 75 1.61 34.02 23.73
N PHE A 76 2.73 33.44 24.16
CA PHE A 76 3.20 33.49 25.54
C PHE A 76 3.58 34.90 26.00
N ARG A 77 4.25 35.69 25.15
CA ARG A 77 4.57 37.09 25.46
C ARG A 77 3.32 37.97 25.51
N PHE A 78 2.37 37.70 24.63
CA PHE A 78 1.08 38.40 24.59
C PHE A 78 0.29 38.16 25.88
N SER A 79 0.25 36.92 26.41
CA SER A 79 -0.41 36.62 27.69
C SER A 79 0.25 37.30 28.89
N ARG A 80 1.54 37.67 28.78
CA ARG A 80 2.28 38.47 29.77
C ARG A 80 2.17 39.99 29.58
N ALA A 81 1.30 40.45 28.67
CA ALA A 81 1.15 41.86 28.29
C ALA A 81 2.43 42.49 27.70
N ASP A 82 3.39 41.70 27.21
CA ASP A 82 4.52 42.20 26.41
C ASP A 82 4.10 42.31 24.93
N SER A 83 3.31 43.34 24.63
CA SER A 83 2.77 43.56 23.28
C SER A 83 3.86 43.79 22.23
N TYR A 84 5.03 44.33 22.62
CA TYR A 84 6.12 44.62 21.68
C TYR A 84 6.90 43.36 21.32
N GLY A 85 7.31 42.56 22.31
CA GLY A 85 7.98 41.29 22.06
C GLY A 85 7.06 40.28 21.35
N ALA A 86 5.77 40.29 21.66
CA ALA A 86 4.78 39.50 20.93
C ALA A 86 4.71 39.91 19.45
N TRP A 87 4.70 41.21 19.15
CA TRP A 87 4.65 41.72 17.78
C TRP A 87 5.89 41.37 16.96
N GLU A 88 7.09 41.47 17.54
CA GLU A 88 8.34 41.10 16.87
C GLU A 88 8.36 39.61 16.47
N ASN A 89 7.91 38.74 17.37
CA ASN A 89 7.84 37.31 17.11
C ASN A 89 6.75 36.93 16.10
N ILE A 90 5.60 37.63 16.11
CA ILE A 90 4.57 37.45 15.07
C ILE A 90 5.10 37.89 13.71
N ALA A 91 5.80 39.03 13.62
CA ALA A 91 6.38 39.49 12.36
C ALA A 91 7.36 38.46 11.79
N LYS A 92 8.25 37.89 12.64
CA LYS A 92 9.16 36.81 12.25
C LYS A 92 8.40 35.56 11.78
N SER A 93 7.36 35.15 12.52
CA SER A 93 6.53 34.00 12.16
C SER A 93 5.83 34.19 10.80
N VAL A 94 5.25 35.37 10.55
CA VAL A 94 4.59 35.71 9.28
C VAL A 94 5.59 35.80 8.13
N THR A 95 6.81 36.30 8.35
CA THR A 95 7.84 36.31 7.30
C THR A 95 8.32 34.90 6.91
N LEU A 96 8.37 33.97 7.87
CA LEU A 96 8.82 32.60 7.63
C LEU A 96 7.70 31.72 7.05
N ALA A 97 6.45 31.93 7.47
CA ALA A 97 5.29 31.17 7.04
C ALA A 97 4.09 32.09 6.75
N PRO A 98 4.12 32.85 5.64
CA PRO A 98 3.06 33.81 5.29
C PRO A 98 1.71 33.13 4.97
N GLU A 99 1.72 31.82 4.75
CA GLU A 99 0.55 31.01 4.43
C GLU A 99 -0.16 30.46 5.67
N SER A 100 0.40 30.64 6.88
CA SER A 100 -0.21 30.13 8.10
C SER A 100 -1.40 30.99 8.55
N PRO A 101 -2.64 30.45 8.52
CA PRO A 101 -3.81 31.24 8.89
C PRO A 101 -3.83 31.62 10.38
N ARG A 102 -3.22 30.76 11.23
CA ARG A 102 -3.10 31.00 12.66
C ARG A 102 -2.22 32.21 12.96
N ALA A 103 -1.11 32.35 12.22
CA ALA A 103 -0.18 33.48 12.35
C ALA A 103 -0.86 34.80 11.96
N LEU A 104 -1.65 34.79 10.88
CA LEU A 104 -2.43 35.96 10.46
C LEU A 104 -3.48 36.36 11.49
N GLU A 105 -4.12 35.40 12.17
CA GLU A 105 -5.11 35.69 13.21
C GLU A 105 -4.51 36.36 14.45
N LEU A 106 -3.39 35.84 14.97
CA LEU A 106 -2.69 36.52 16.07
C LEU A 106 -2.20 37.90 15.65
N PHE A 107 -1.74 38.06 14.41
CA PHE A 107 -1.39 39.36 13.87
C PHE A 107 -2.58 40.33 13.92
N ILE A 108 -3.77 39.88 13.51
CA ILE A 108 -5.01 40.64 13.58
C ILE A 108 -5.38 40.98 15.04
N GLN A 109 -5.24 40.05 15.99
CA GLN A 109 -5.53 40.30 17.41
C GLN A 109 -4.58 41.35 18.01
N VAL A 110 -3.28 41.28 17.66
CA VAL A 110 -2.30 42.27 18.12
C VAL A 110 -2.55 43.62 17.47
N LEU A 111 -2.86 43.68 16.17
CA LEU A 111 -3.22 44.94 15.51
C LEU A 111 -4.49 45.56 16.11
N ALA A 112 -5.49 44.74 16.45
CA ALA A 112 -6.73 45.20 17.09
C ALA A 112 -6.47 45.84 18.47
N SER A 113 -5.41 45.44 19.18
CA SER A 113 -5.03 46.04 20.46
C SER A 113 -4.39 47.42 20.36
N MET A 114 -4.04 47.89 19.15
CA MET A 114 -3.30 49.15 18.94
C MET A 114 -4.18 50.41 18.80
N ASP A 115 -5.52 50.30 18.80
CA ASP A 115 -6.49 51.41 18.75
C ASP A 115 -6.17 52.53 17.72
N ASP A 116 -5.69 52.15 16.53
CA ASP A 116 -5.39 53.10 15.45
C ASP A 116 -6.39 52.93 14.27
N PRO A 117 -7.19 53.96 13.94
CA PRO A 117 -8.21 53.86 12.89
C PRO A 117 -7.63 53.62 11.49
N SER A 118 -6.37 54.00 11.26
CA SER A 118 -5.65 53.76 10.01
C SER A 118 -5.40 52.27 9.76
N ILE A 119 -5.29 51.49 10.84
CA ILE A 119 -4.95 50.06 10.85
C ILE A 119 -6.20 49.19 10.61
N LEU A 120 -7.41 49.72 10.85
CA LEU A 120 -8.66 48.98 10.69
C LEU A 120 -8.86 48.45 9.26
N ARG A 121 -8.55 49.24 8.23
CA ARG A 121 -8.63 48.79 6.83
C ARG A 121 -7.68 47.63 6.53
N GLU A 122 -6.49 47.64 7.13
CA GLU A 122 -5.51 46.57 6.95
C GLU A 122 -5.92 45.31 7.72
N ILE A 123 -6.48 45.46 8.92
CA ILE A 123 -7.08 44.35 9.69
C ILE A 123 -8.16 43.65 8.87
N GLU A 124 -9.04 44.42 8.22
CA GLU A 124 -10.09 43.86 7.35
C GLU A 124 -9.50 43.13 6.13
N ALA A 125 -8.48 43.72 5.48
CA ALA A 125 -7.80 43.08 4.35
C ALA A 125 -7.12 41.77 4.74
N GLN A 126 -6.40 41.74 5.88
CA GLN A 126 -5.74 40.54 6.39
C GLN A 126 -6.74 39.50 6.88
N ARG A 127 -7.88 39.91 7.48
CA ARG A 127 -8.99 39.00 7.81
C ARG A 127 -9.51 38.31 6.55
N LYS A 128 -9.76 39.08 5.49
CA LYS A 128 -10.26 38.54 4.21
C LYS A 128 -9.26 37.56 3.59
N LYS A 129 -7.96 37.86 3.65
CA LYS A 129 -6.89 36.98 3.16
C LYS A 129 -6.78 35.68 3.97
N SER A 130 -6.79 35.78 5.31
CA SER A 130 -6.79 34.61 6.20
C SER A 130 -8.02 33.73 5.98
N GLN A 131 -9.19 34.33 5.77
CA GLN A 131 -10.41 33.61 5.41
C GLN A 131 -10.27 32.83 4.09
N GLN A 132 -9.75 33.46 3.04
CA GLN A 132 -9.53 32.79 1.75
C GLN A 132 -8.58 31.59 1.87
N LEU A 133 -7.51 31.72 2.66
CA LEU A 133 -6.57 30.62 2.89
C LEU A 133 -7.22 29.48 3.67
N LEU A 134 -7.99 29.79 4.72
CA LEU A 134 -8.71 28.78 5.49
C LEU A 134 -9.72 28.02 4.65
N ASP A 135 -10.47 28.72 3.79
CA ASP A 135 -11.42 28.08 2.86
C ASP A 135 -10.70 27.16 1.87
N LEU A 136 -9.54 27.55 1.35
CA LEU A 136 -8.74 26.71 0.45
C LEU A 136 -8.20 25.46 1.17
N THR A 137 -7.67 25.62 2.38
CA THR A 137 -7.16 24.49 3.18
C THR A 137 -8.28 23.52 3.56
N ALA A 138 -9.44 24.03 3.96
CA ALA A 138 -10.61 23.21 4.26
C ALA A 138 -11.08 22.41 3.03
N ARG A 139 -11.17 23.06 1.85
CA ARG A 139 -11.53 22.38 0.60
C ARG A 139 -10.52 21.29 0.22
N HIS A 140 -9.23 21.54 0.39
CA HIS A 140 -8.21 20.54 0.14
C HIS A 140 -8.35 19.34 1.08
N ALA A 141 -8.51 19.59 2.38
CA ALA A 141 -8.65 18.53 3.37
C ALA A 141 -9.94 17.71 3.17
N ILE A 142 -11.05 18.34 2.77
CA ILE A 142 -12.29 17.62 2.43
C ILE A 142 -12.10 16.76 1.18
N LYS A 143 -11.39 17.27 0.15
CA LYS A 143 -11.08 16.50 -1.06
C LYS A 143 -10.23 15.27 -0.74
N GLU A 144 -9.26 15.42 0.16
CA GLU A 144 -8.40 14.34 0.64
C GLU A 144 -9.16 13.33 1.50
N ALA A 145 -9.99 13.79 2.44
CA ALA A 145 -10.87 12.93 3.23
C ALA A 145 -11.81 12.10 2.33
N ARG A 146 -12.41 12.71 1.30
CA ARG A 146 -13.22 12.00 0.29
C ARG A 146 -12.42 10.94 -0.47
N ALA A 147 -11.15 11.21 -0.79
CA ALA A 147 -10.29 10.22 -1.42
C ALA A 147 -9.99 9.04 -0.48
N LEU A 148 -9.73 9.30 0.80
CA LEU A 148 -9.51 8.26 1.81
C LEU A 148 -10.75 7.41 2.07
N ILE A 149 -11.95 8.01 2.05
CA ILE A 149 -13.22 7.28 2.15
C ILE A 149 -13.36 6.30 0.98
N ARG A 150 -13.06 6.73 -0.26
CA ARG A 150 -13.08 5.85 -1.44
C ARG A 150 -12.07 4.70 -1.35
N GLN A 151 -10.98 4.90 -0.61
CA GLN A 151 -9.96 3.88 -0.38
C GLN A 151 -10.28 2.96 0.81
N GLY A 152 -11.40 3.16 1.52
CA GLY A 152 -11.75 2.38 2.72
C GLY A 152 -10.90 2.73 3.96
N ARG A 153 -10.16 3.83 3.94
CA ARG A 153 -9.29 4.28 5.06
C ARG A 153 -10.06 5.20 6.00
N LEU A 154 -11.13 4.69 6.61
CA LEU A 154 -12.07 5.50 7.40
C LEU A 154 -11.43 6.18 8.61
N SER A 155 -10.51 5.53 9.32
CA SER A 155 -9.86 6.12 10.50
C SER A 155 -9.05 7.37 10.18
N GLN A 156 -8.38 7.39 9.03
CA GLN A 156 -7.59 8.54 8.58
C GLN A 156 -8.49 9.67 8.07
N ALA A 157 -9.57 9.32 7.37
CA ALA A 157 -10.58 10.28 6.95
C ALA A 157 -11.23 10.97 8.16
N ALA A 158 -11.57 10.21 9.21
CA ALA A 158 -12.12 10.74 10.45
C ALA A 158 -11.17 11.73 11.13
N TYR A 159 -9.89 11.35 11.29
CA TYR A 159 -8.87 12.22 11.89
C TYR A 159 -8.69 13.54 11.12
N LEU A 160 -8.67 13.49 9.79
CA LEU A 160 -8.56 14.70 8.98
C LEU A 160 -9.79 15.59 9.12
N LEU A 161 -10.99 15.02 9.10
CA LEU A 161 -12.23 15.79 9.27
C LEU A 161 -12.30 16.44 10.66
N GLU A 162 -11.99 15.72 11.73
CA GLU A 162 -11.95 16.24 13.10
C GLU A 162 -10.94 17.39 13.26
N ARG A 163 -9.72 17.20 12.72
CA ARG A 163 -8.69 18.26 12.74
C ARG A 163 -9.14 19.52 11.99
N THR A 164 -9.84 19.37 10.87
CA THR A 164 -10.36 20.52 10.11
C THR A 164 -11.51 21.20 10.83
N LEU A 165 -12.37 20.44 11.51
CA LEU A 165 -13.47 20.96 12.34
C LEU A 165 -12.94 21.78 13.50
N ASP A 166 -11.92 21.30 14.21
CA ASP A 166 -11.31 22.05 15.29
C ASP A 166 -10.77 23.39 14.78
N THR A 167 -10.06 23.37 13.65
CA THR A 167 -9.50 24.57 13.03
C THR A 167 -10.58 25.59 12.63
N ILE A 168 -11.76 25.12 12.20
CA ILE A 168 -12.87 25.98 11.77
C ILE A 168 -13.74 26.45 12.94
N SER A 169 -13.88 25.64 14.00
CA SER A 169 -14.69 25.95 15.18
C SER A 169 -14.18 27.18 15.94
N TYR A 170 -12.88 27.48 15.84
CA TYR A 170 -12.31 28.74 16.33
C TYR A 170 -12.83 30.00 15.60
N HIS A 171 -13.55 29.85 14.48
CA HIS A 171 -14.06 30.96 13.67
C HIS A 171 -15.58 30.85 13.43
N PRO A 172 -16.42 31.27 14.39
CA PRO A 172 -17.86 31.03 14.37
C PRO A 172 -18.64 31.81 13.30
N GLU A 173 -18.07 32.83 12.65
CA GLU A 173 -18.75 33.66 11.64
C GLU A 173 -18.90 32.97 10.25
N ARG A 174 -18.69 31.65 10.15
CA ARG A 174 -18.47 30.96 8.86
C ARG A 174 -19.61 30.03 8.45
N THR A 175 -20.33 30.44 7.40
CA THR A 175 -21.45 29.67 6.83
C THR A 175 -21.07 28.78 5.64
N SER A 176 -20.02 29.11 4.87
CA SER A 176 -19.72 28.39 3.62
C SER A 176 -18.97 27.06 3.82
N CYS A 177 -17.97 26.99 4.69
CA CYS A 177 -17.20 25.75 4.92
C CYS A 177 -17.90 24.78 5.86
N SER A 178 -18.75 25.26 6.78
CA SER A 178 -19.55 24.41 7.66
C SER A 178 -20.54 23.53 6.90
N PHE A 179 -21.06 24.01 5.75
CA PHE A 179 -21.89 23.20 4.87
C PHE A 179 -21.11 22.02 4.25
N LEU A 180 -19.92 22.30 3.69
CA LEU A 180 -19.09 21.28 3.05
C LEU A 180 -18.61 20.20 4.03
N ILE A 181 -18.34 20.57 5.28
CA ILE A 181 -17.99 19.61 6.32
C ILE A 181 -19.18 18.74 6.69
N LYS A 182 -20.36 19.33 6.92
CA LYS A 182 -21.58 18.56 7.19
C LYS A 182 -21.94 17.60 6.05
N GLU A 183 -21.64 17.97 4.82
CA GLU A 183 -21.79 17.08 3.66
C GLU A 183 -20.78 15.93 3.71
N ALA A 184 -19.50 16.20 3.98
CA ALA A 184 -18.47 15.18 4.12
C ALA A 184 -18.72 14.24 5.33
N GLU A 185 -19.23 14.75 6.44
CA GLU A 185 -19.67 13.94 7.60
C GLU A 185 -20.83 13.01 7.22
N LYS A 186 -21.81 13.49 6.45
CA LYS A 186 -22.91 12.64 5.96
C LYS A 186 -22.39 11.53 5.05
N GLU A 187 -21.46 11.83 4.15
CA GLU A 187 -20.81 10.83 3.29
C GLU A 187 -20.03 9.80 4.13
N PHE A 188 -19.31 10.26 5.16
CA PHE A 188 -18.58 9.39 6.08
C PHE A 188 -19.52 8.46 6.86
N VAL A 189 -20.60 9.00 7.42
CA VAL A 189 -21.63 8.21 8.13
C VAL A 189 -22.29 7.20 7.20
N GLN A 190 -22.61 7.58 5.96
CA GLN A 190 -23.16 6.66 4.97
C GLN A 190 -22.17 5.55 4.60
N ALA A 191 -20.89 5.86 4.43
CA ALA A 191 -19.85 4.87 4.16
C ALA A 191 -19.73 3.87 5.32
N HIS A 192 -19.73 4.35 6.56
CA HIS A 192 -19.67 3.50 7.75
C HIS A 192 -20.92 2.61 7.92
N LEU A 193 -22.10 3.17 7.64
CA LEU A 193 -23.35 2.39 7.61
C LEU A 193 -23.33 1.32 6.53
N ASN A 194 -22.77 1.62 5.36
CA ASN A 194 -22.64 0.65 4.26
C ASN A 194 -21.64 -0.45 4.60
N GLU A 195 -20.54 -0.14 5.28
CA GLU A 195 -19.62 -1.15 5.83
C GLU A 195 -20.31 -2.04 6.87
N GLY A 196 -21.07 -1.45 7.79
CA GLY A 196 -21.85 -2.20 8.78
C GLY A 196 -22.86 -3.15 8.12
N ARG A 197 -23.62 -2.67 7.12
CA ARG A 197 -24.54 -3.51 6.34
C ARG A 197 -23.81 -4.61 5.57
N ALA A 198 -22.64 -4.31 5.01
CA ALA A 198 -21.83 -5.31 4.32
C ALA A 198 -21.35 -6.41 5.29
N GLN A 199 -20.94 -6.04 6.50
CA GLN A 199 -20.59 -6.98 7.56
C GLN A 199 -21.79 -7.82 8.01
N GLU A 200 -22.98 -7.22 8.16
CA GLU A 200 -24.21 -7.96 8.48
C GLU A 200 -24.57 -8.98 7.40
N ILE A 201 -24.47 -8.58 6.12
CA ILE A 201 -24.72 -9.48 4.99
C ILE A 201 -23.70 -10.62 4.99
N LEU A 202 -22.42 -10.34 5.19
CA LEU A 202 -21.38 -11.36 5.30
C LEU A 202 -21.67 -12.31 6.46
N HIS A 203 -21.97 -11.79 7.64
CA HIS A 203 -22.29 -12.59 8.82
C HIS A 203 -23.50 -13.49 8.58
N SER A 204 -24.60 -12.95 8.02
CA SER A 204 -25.80 -13.72 7.67
C SER A 204 -25.52 -14.84 6.66
N ARG A 205 -24.58 -14.63 5.75
CA ARG A 205 -24.19 -15.61 4.75
C ARG A 205 -23.33 -16.70 5.36
N ILE A 206 -22.42 -16.34 6.26
CA ILE A 206 -21.61 -17.29 7.02
C ILE A 206 -22.51 -18.16 7.90
N THR A 207 -23.46 -17.57 8.62
CA THR A 207 -24.41 -18.33 9.45
C THR A 207 -25.21 -19.32 8.60
N GLY A 208 -25.70 -18.90 7.43
CA GLY A 208 -26.42 -19.79 6.51
C GLY A 208 -25.55 -20.94 5.96
N LEU A 209 -24.27 -20.69 5.68
CA LEU A 209 -23.32 -21.74 5.27
C LEU A 209 -23.06 -22.76 6.39
N LEU A 210 -22.94 -22.28 7.63
CA LEU A 210 -22.70 -23.14 8.79
C LEU A 210 -23.94 -23.97 9.16
N GLU A 211 -25.14 -23.42 9.03
CA GLU A 211 -26.39 -24.16 9.18
C GLU A 211 -26.53 -25.26 8.13
N ALA A 212 -26.33 -24.94 6.85
CA ALA A 212 -26.34 -25.95 5.79
C ALA A 212 -25.28 -27.03 6.01
N ALA A 213 -24.09 -26.67 6.50
CA ALA A 213 -23.05 -27.64 6.84
C ALA A 213 -23.48 -28.59 7.97
N ARG A 214 -24.20 -28.10 8.99
CA ARG A 214 -24.77 -28.93 10.06
C ARG A 214 -25.80 -29.91 9.50
N ASP A 215 -26.69 -29.46 8.63
CA ASP A 215 -27.70 -30.32 8.00
C ASP A 215 -27.05 -31.46 7.19
N TYR A 216 -25.97 -31.17 6.45
CA TYR A 216 -25.23 -32.21 5.73
C TYR A 216 -24.49 -33.18 6.66
N LEU A 217 -24.02 -32.72 7.83
CA LEU A 217 -23.45 -33.61 8.84
C LEU A 217 -24.49 -34.56 9.44
N GLU A 218 -25.73 -34.10 9.62
CA GLU A 218 -26.85 -34.93 10.08
C GLU A 218 -27.23 -35.98 9.04
N LYS A 219 -27.18 -35.63 7.76
CA LYS A 219 -27.40 -36.55 6.62
C LYS A 219 -26.25 -37.53 6.38
N GLY A 220 -25.11 -37.37 7.08
CA GLY A 220 -23.92 -38.22 6.91
C GLY A 220 -23.02 -37.85 5.73
N GLU A 221 -23.32 -36.75 5.03
CA GLU A 221 -22.57 -36.26 3.87
C GLU A 221 -21.38 -35.38 4.28
N VAL A 222 -20.37 -36.01 4.91
CA VAL A 222 -19.22 -35.34 5.52
C VAL A 222 -18.43 -34.45 4.54
N LEU A 223 -18.32 -34.84 3.26
CA LEU A 223 -17.57 -34.08 2.26
C LEU A 223 -18.24 -32.73 1.94
N LYS A 224 -19.56 -32.71 1.77
CA LYS A 224 -20.30 -31.46 1.50
C LYS A 224 -20.25 -30.52 2.69
N ALA A 225 -20.42 -31.05 3.90
CA ALA A 225 -20.24 -30.28 5.12
C ALA A 225 -18.82 -29.67 5.20
N ARG A 226 -17.78 -30.42 4.82
CA ARG A 226 -16.40 -29.92 4.84
C ARG A 226 -16.19 -28.76 3.87
N LEU A 227 -16.76 -28.83 2.66
CA LEU A 227 -16.68 -27.77 1.67
C LEU A 227 -17.36 -26.48 2.16
N LEU A 228 -18.58 -26.59 2.71
CA LEU A 228 -19.33 -25.44 3.20
C LEU A 228 -18.63 -24.74 4.38
N VAL A 229 -18.02 -25.51 5.29
CA VAL A 229 -17.21 -24.94 6.37
C VAL A 229 -15.93 -24.31 5.85
N GLY A 230 -15.28 -24.92 4.85
CA GLY A 230 -14.12 -24.33 4.19
C GLY A 230 -14.45 -22.99 3.55
N LEU A 231 -15.60 -22.87 2.88
CA LEU A 231 -16.08 -21.61 2.32
C LEU A 231 -16.34 -20.55 3.40
N ALA A 232 -16.95 -20.94 4.52
CA ALA A 232 -17.15 -20.03 5.66
C ALA A 232 -15.80 -19.51 6.23
N LEU A 233 -14.78 -20.36 6.33
CA LEU A 233 -13.44 -19.97 6.79
C LEU A 233 -12.66 -19.10 5.78
N ILE A 234 -12.95 -19.21 4.49
CA ILE A 234 -12.38 -18.30 3.47
C ILE A 234 -12.98 -16.90 3.62
N LEU A 235 -14.30 -16.83 3.88
CA LEU A 235 -14.99 -15.55 4.09
C LEU A 235 -14.56 -14.88 5.40
N GLU A 236 -14.47 -15.63 6.49
CA GLU A 236 -14.03 -15.13 7.79
C GLU A 236 -13.08 -16.13 8.49
N PRO A 237 -11.75 -15.97 8.31
CA PRO A 237 -10.76 -16.94 8.83
C PRO A 237 -10.72 -17.06 10.35
N ARG A 238 -11.26 -16.08 11.06
CA ARG A 238 -11.23 -16.00 12.53
C ARG A 238 -12.57 -16.37 13.18
N ASP A 239 -13.57 -16.80 12.41
CA ASP A 239 -14.84 -17.21 13.01
C ASP A 239 -14.67 -18.48 13.86
N ALA A 240 -14.95 -18.33 15.16
CA ALA A 240 -14.85 -19.41 16.13
C ALA A 240 -15.84 -20.53 15.81
N SER A 241 -17.03 -20.19 15.29
CA SER A 241 -18.08 -21.16 14.97
C SER A 241 -17.64 -22.06 13.81
N ALA A 242 -17.16 -21.48 12.71
CA ALA A 242 -16.63 -22.22 11.57
C ALA A 242 -15.43 -23.12 11.94
N LEU A 243 -14.48 -22.60 12.75
CA LEU A 243 -13.32 -23.38 13.19
C LEU A 243 -13.72 -24.57 14.06
N SER A 244 -14.68 -24.40 14.97
CA SER A 244 -15.18 -25.49 15.80
C SER A 244 -15.84 -26.58 14.95
N LEU A 245 -16.65 -26.18 13.96
CA LEU A 245 -17.33 -27.12 13.08
C LEU A 245 -16.35 -27.87 12.17
N TYR A 246 -15.32 -27.17 11.68
CA TYR A 246 -14.26 -27.74 10.84
C TYR A 246 -13.53 -28.89 11.55
N ARG A 247 -13.20 -28.70 12.83
CA ARG A 247 -12.55 -29.75 13.65
C ARG A 247 -13.45 -30.98 13.75
N THR A 248 -14.75 -30.78 13.98
CA THR A 248 -15.74 -31.87 14.04
C THR A 248 -15.86 -32.62 12.72
N VAL A 249 -15.91 -31.90 11.59
CA VAL A 249 -16.02 -32.51 10.25
C VAL A 249 -14.72 -33.23 9.85
N SER A 250 -13.57 -32.75 10.30
CA SER A 250 -12.26 -33.34 9.99
C SER A 250 -12.03 -34.66 10.73
N GLN A 251 -12.60 -34.81 11.93
CA GLN A 251 -12.48 -36.03 12.73
C GLN A 251 -13.40 -37.17 12.25
N ARG A 252 -14.46 -36.87 11.48
CA ARG A 252 -15.34 -37.90 10.92
C ARG A 252 -14.74 -38.47 9.62
N PRO A 253 -14.50 -39.79 9.53
CA PRO A 253 -14.13 -40.41 8.26
C PRO A 253 -15.31 -40.33 7.29
N PRO A 254 -15.09 -40.09 5.99
CA PRO A 254 -16.15 -40.11 5.00
C PRO A 254 -16.77 -41.51 4.94
N VAL A 255 -18.08 -41.59 5.12
CA VAL A 255 -18.85 -42.84 5.03
C VAL A 255 -18.71 -43.36 3.60
N GLY A 256 -18.13 -44.55 3.44
CA GLY A 256 -17.91 -45.19 2.14
C GLY A 256 -16.48 -45.19 1.60
N ALA A 257 -15.52 -44.56 2.29
CA ALA A 257 -14.10 -44.77 1.98
C ALA A 257 -13.67 -46.14 2.48
N THR A 258 -13.76 -47.15 1.60
CA THR A 258 -13.03 -48.41 1.78
C THR A 258 -11.57 -48.07 2.02
N VAL A 259 -11.11 -48.39 3.22
CA VAL A 259 -9.69 -48.36 3.57
C VAL A 259 -8.99 -49.31 2.60
N TYR A 260 -8.36 -48.77 1.55
CA TYR A 260 -7.42 -49.57 0.76
C TYR A 260 -6.36 -50.07 1.75
N PRO A 261 -6.23 -51.39 1.97
CA PRO A 261 -5.18 -51.89 2.83
C PRO A 261 -3.85 -51.42 2.25
N LYS A 262 -3.02 -50.81 3.09
CA LYS A 262 -1.63 -50.41 2.82
C LYS A 262 -1.02 -51.39 1.82
N ALA A 263 -0.64 -50.88 0.64
CA ALA A 263 -0.06 -51.66 -0.43
C ALA A 263 1.04 -52.59 0.10
N VAL A 264 0.76 -53.89 0.10
CA VAL A 264 1.76 -54.93 0.34
C VAL A 264 2.79 -54.79 -0.77
N GLN A 265 4.04 -54.51 -0.41
CA GLN A 265 5.13 -54.41 -1.38
C GLN A 265 5.18 -55.70 -2.22
N PRO A 266 5.18 -55.61 -3.56
CA PRO A 266 5.22 -56.80 -4.39
C PRO A 266 6.56 -57.51 -4.21
N LYS A 267 6.50 -58.72 -3.64
CA LYS A 267 7.63 -59.64 -3.54
C LYS A 267 8.11 -59.96 -4.96
N ARG A 268 9.32 -59.53 -5.31
CA ARG A 268 9.97 -59.82 -6.61
C ARG A 268 9.92 -61.33 -6.87
N MET A 269 9.10 -61.75 -7.83
CA MET A 269 9.22 -63.07 -8.45
C MET A 269 10.08 -62.95 -9.70
N PRO A 270 10.91 -63.97 -10.01
CA PRO A 270 11.73 -63.98 -11.21
C PRO A 270 10.87 -64.24 -12.46
N SER A 271 11.11 -63.46 -13.51
CA SER A 271 10.43 -63.56 -14.79
C SER A 271 10.67 -64.91 -15.47
N PRO A 272 9.64 -65.66 -15.90
CA PRO A 272 9.81 -66.69 -16.90
C PRO A 272 9.85 -66.04 -18.29
N ALA A 273 10.80 -66.49 -19.10
CA ALA A 273 10.86 -66.20 -20.52
C ALA A 273 9.57 -66.70 -21.21
N VAL A 274 8.86 -65.80 -21.90
CA VAL A 274 7.71 -66.18 -22.72
C VAL A 274 7.87 -65.58 -24.11
N SER A 275 7.95 -66.51 -25.06
CA SER A 275 7.84 -66.34 -26.51
C SER A 275 6.57 -65.58 -26.91
N SER A 276 6.72 -64.67 -27.87
CA SER A 276 5.64 -63.87 -28.45
C SER A 276 4.56 -64.73 -29.12
N PRO A 277 3.27 -64.60 -28.77
CA PRO A 277 2.17 -65.03 -29.63
C PRO A 277 1.69 -63.84 -30.48
N GLN A 278 1.37 -64.14 -31.74
CA GLN A 278 0.82 -63.20 -32.71
C GLN A 278 -0.49 -62.55 -32.25
N PRO A 279 -0.79 -61.31 -32.71
CA PRO A 279 -2.00 -60.61 -32.33
C PRO A 279 -3.21 -61.21 -33.05
N VAL A 280 -4.02 -61.98 -32.33
CA VAL A 280 -5.38 -62.29 -32.77
C VAL A 280 -6.19 -61.00 -32.68
N ARG A 281 -6.69 -60.58 -33.85
CA ARG A 281 -7.50 -59.38 -34.06
C ARG A 281 -8.84 -59.54 -33.35
N ALA A 282 -8.88 -59.23 -32.05
CA ALA A 282 -10.11 -59.13 -31.30
C ALA A 282 -10.96 -58.01 -31.90
N ALA A 283 -12.18 -58.36 -32.35
CA ALA A 283 -13.19 -57.40 -32.71
C ALA A 283 -13.40 -56.46 -31.52
N ARG A 284 -13.16 -55.16 -31.72
CA ARG A 284 -13.43 -54.14 -30.71
C ARG A 284 -14.91 -54.26 -30.32
N PRO A 285 -15.27 -54.46 -29.04
CA PRO A 285 -16.66 -54.26 -28.64
C PRO A 285 -17.03 -52.83 -29.04
N ALA A 286 -18.27 -52.69 -29.54
CA ALA A 286 -18.82 -51.42 -29.97
C ALA A 286 -18.47 -50.34 -28.94
N GLN A 287 -17.82 -49.27 -29.41
CA GLN A 287 -17.48 -48.11 -28.61
C GLN A 287 -18.76 -47.63 -27.91
N GLU A 288 -18.89 -47.94 -26.63
CA GLU A 288 -19.80 -47.22 -25.76
C GLU A 288 -19.46 -45.75 -25.94
N ALA A 289 -20.43 -45.01 -26.47
CA ALA A 289 -20.34 -43.59 -26.66
C ALA A 289 -20.07 -42.95 -25.29
N VAL A 290 -18.79 -42.73 -24.99
CA VAL A 290 -18.35 -41.88 -23.88
C VAL A 290 -19.11 -40.57 -24.07
N PRO A 291 -19.94 -40.17 -23.09
CA PRO A 291 -20.72 -38.95 -23.21
C PRO A 291 -19.81 -37.78 -23.57
N TYR A 292 -20.24 -36.88 -24.46
CA TYR A 292 -19.36 -35.82 -25.01
C TYR A 292 -18.70 -34.92 -23.94
N TRP A 293 -19.23 -34.89 -22.72
CA TRP A 293 -18.66 -34.17 -21.58
C TRP A 293 -17.49 -34.88 -20.89
N TRP A 294 -17.28 -36.18 -21.14
CA TRP A 294 -16.08 -36.92 -20.73
C TRP A 294 -14.88 -36.67 -21.67
N ARG A 295 -15.12 -36.00 -22.79
CA ARG A 295 -14.12 -35.60 -23.78
C ARG A 295 -13.77 -34.11 -23.71
N LYS A 296 -14.29 -33.39 -22.72
CA LYS A 296 -13.72 -32.09 -22.35
C LYS A 296 -12.48 -32.42 -21.53
N GLU A 297 -11.31 -32.26 -22.14
CA GLU A 297 -10.10 -31.99 -21.37
C GLU A 297 -10.46 -30.93 -20.32
N PRO A 298 -10.10 -31.11 -19.04
CA PRO A 298 -10.36 -30.11 -18.02
C PRO A 298 -9.92 -28.78 -18.61
N ALA A 299 -10.84 -27.81 -18.67
CA ALA A 299 -10.54 -26.52 -19.28
C ALA A 299 -9.24 -26.05 -18.64
N GLU A 300 -8.18 -25.96 -19.44
CA GLU A 300 -6.91 -25.47 -18.93
C GLU A 300 -7.20 -24.12 -18.28
N PRO A 301 -6.65 -23.86 -17.08
CA PRO A 301 -6.93 -22.63 -16.36
C PRO A 301 -6.71 -21.45 -17.30
N VAL A 302 -7.77 -20.69 -17.57
CA VAL A 302 -7.67 -19.45 -18.34
C VAL A 302 -6.95 -18.46 -17.44
N PHE A 303 -5.63 -18.39 -17.57
CA PHE A 303 -4.82 -17.34 -16.96
C PHE A 303 -5.27 -15.99 -17.53
N ILE A 304 -5.93 -15.17 -16.72
CA ILE A 304 -6.30 -13.81 -17.10
C ILE A 304 -5.02 -12.97 -17.09
N ASP A 305 -4.39 -12.77 -18.26
CA ASP A 305 -3.42 -11.74 -18.74
C ASP A 305 -2.41 -11.05 -17.80
N TYR A 306 -2.36 -11.38 -16.52
CA TYR A 306 -1.31 -10.97 -15.62
C TYR A 306 -0.26 -12.06 -15.66
N LEU A 307 0.86 -11.72 -16.31
CA LEU A 307 2.24 -12.15 -16.05
C LEU A 307 3.02 -12.69 -17.26
N ASP A 308 2.72 -12.32 -18.50
CA ASP A 308 3.64 -12.64 -19.62
C ASP A 308 5.08 -12.24 -19.28
N TRP A 309 5.26 -11.09 -18.63
CA TRP A 309 6.57 -10.63 -18.18
C TRP A 309 7.13 -11.39 -16.97
N GLN A 310 6.33 -11.75 -15.96
CA GLN A 310 6.87 -12.54 -14.83
C GLN A 310 7.16 -13.98 -15.24
N LEU A 311 6.36 -14.55 -16.14
CA LEU A 311 6.62 -15.87 -16.70
C LEU A 311 7.91 -15.84 -17.52
N ARG A 312 8.15 -14.79 -18.32
CA ARG A 312 9.44 -14.55 -18.98
C ARG A 312 10.59 -14.50 -17.98
N ILE A 313 10.49 -13.67 -16.93
CA ILE A 313 11.53 -13.59 -15.90
C ILE A 313 11.74 -14.94 -15.20
N HIS A 314 10.65 -15.61 -14.81
CA HIS A 314 10.71 -16.90 -14.15
C HIS A 314 11.37 -17.96 -15.04
N GLN A 315 11.06 -17.99 -16.33
CA GLN A 315 11.70 -18.88 -17.30
C GLN A 315 13.21 -18.63 -17.40
N ARG A 316 13.65 -17.36 -17.46
CA ARG A 316 15.07 -17.00 -17.43
C ARG A 316 15.76 -17.45 -16.16
N LEU A 317 15.10 -17.30 -15.01
CA LEU A 317 15.63 -17.73 -13.72
C LEU A 317 15.70 -19.28 -13.57
N GLN A 318 15.00 -20.05 -14.40
CA GLN A 318 15.10 -21.52 -14.40
C GLN A 318 16.35 -22.05 -15.13
N GLU A 319 17.08 -21.20 -15.87
CA GLU A 319 18.33 -21.58 -16.52
C GLU A 319 19.37 -22.06 -15.49
N VAL A 320 20.22 -23.01 -15.90
CA VAL A 320 21.21 -23.64 -15.03
C VAL A 320 22.55 -22.98 -15.24
N ILE A 321 23.22 -22.62 -14.13
CA ILE A 321 24.53 -21.99 -14.15
C ILE A 321 25.46 -22.63 -13.11
N SER A 322 26.75 -22.62 -13.42
CA SER A 322 27.82 -23.01 -12.50
C SER A 322 28.68 -21.78 -12.22
N ILE A 323 28.82 -21.40 -10.95
CA ILE A 323 29.53 -20.18 -10.55
C ILE A 323 30.43 -20.46 -9.35
N ASP A 324 31.59 -19.82 -9.34
CA ASP A 324 32.57 -19.88 -8.26
C ASP A 324 32.99 -18.44 -7.92
N PHE A 325 32.49 -17.93 -6.80
CA PHE A 325 32.81 -16.60 -6.29
C PHE A 325 33.69 -16.74 -5.05
N THR A 326 34.83 -16.05 -5.08
CA THR A 326 35.76 -15.98 -3.95
C THR A 326 35.96 -14.53 -3.56
N ASP A 327 35.58 -14.18 -2.33
CA ASP A 327 35.75 -12.83 -1.76
C ASP A 327 35.18 -11.71 -2.65
N THR A 328 34.04 -11.97 -3.30
CA THR A 328 33.42 -11.04 -4.27
C THR A 328 32.29 -10.27 -3.58
N PRO A 329 32.20 -8.94 -3.74
CA PRO A 329 31.13 -8.17 -3.12
C PRO A 329 29.78 -8.51 -3.74
N LEU A 330 28.72 -8.44 -2.93
CA LEU A 330 27.37 -8.82 -3.35
C LEU A 330 26.87 -8.04 -4.58
N ILE A 331 27.26 -6.77 -4.73
CA ILE A 331 26.88 -5.96 -5.89
C ILE A 331 27.37 -6.58 -7.21
N ASP A 332 28.63 -7.00 -7.26
CA ASP A 332 29.24 -7.61 -8.45
C ASP A 332 28.59 -8.97 -8.76
N ILE A 333 28.17 -9.70 -7.72
CA ILE A 333 27.44 -10.97 -7.88
C ILE A 333 26.04 -10.73 -8.46
N ILE A 334 25.33 -9.70 -7.99
CA ILE A 334 24.00 -9.34 -8.50
C ILE A 334 24.11 -8.88 -9.96
N ASP A 335 25.11 -8.08 -10.29
CA ASP A 335 25.35 -7.61 -11.67
C ASP A 335 25.72 -8.78 -12.58
N PHE A 336 26.55 -9.73 -12.13
CA PHE A 336 26.83 -10.97 -12.86
C PHE A 336 25.56 -11.78 -13.13
N ILE A 337 24.68 -11.96 -12.14
CA ILE A 337 23.43 -12.69 -12.30
C ILE A 337 22.46 -11.93 -13.21
N ARG A 338 22.44 -10.59 -13.15
CA ARG A 338 21.65 -9.73 -14.04
C ARG A 338 22.04 -9.97 -15.50
N ASP A 339 23.33 -9.96 -15.78
CA ASP A 339 23.87 -10.16 -17.12
C ASP A 339 23.67 -11.60 -17.62
N ALA A 340 23.84 -12.58 -16.72
CA ALA A 340 23.65 -13.99 -17.06
C ALA A 340 22.18 -14.35 -17.35
N ALA A 341 21.23 -13.76 -16.61
CA ALA A 341 19.81 -14.05 -16.75
C ALA A 341 19.10 -13.14 -17.79
N ASP A 342 19.72 -12.02 -18.20
CA ASP A 342 19.09 -10.98 -19.03
C ASP A 342 17.75 -10.49 -18.43
N VAL A 343 17.77 -10.21 -17.12
CA VAL A 343 16.58 -9.77 -16.36
C VAL A 343 16.84 -8.42 -15.71
N ASN A 344 15.86 -7.52 -15.77
CA ASN A 344 15.92 -6.26 -15.05
C ASN A 344 15.83 -6.49 -13.53
N MET A 345 16.87 -6.09 -12.78
CA MET A 345 16.94 -6.23 -11.33
C MET A 345 17.18 -4.87 -10.66
N VAL A 346 16.26 -4.45 -9.81
CA VAL A 346 16.30 -3.17 -9.07
C VAL A 346 16.64 -3.45 -7.61
N VAL A 347 17.66 -2.78 -7.10
CA VAL A 347 18.12 -2.89 -5.71
C VAL A 347 17.64 -1.67 -4.94
N ASP A 348 17.03 -1.91 -3.78
CA ASP A 348 16.58 -0.87 -2.86
C ASP A 348 17.75 -0.34 -2.00
N GLU A 349 18.45 0.69 -2.48
CA GLU A 349 19.58 1.31 -1.77
C GLU A 349 19.29 1.65 -0.28
N PRO A 350 18.15 2.28 0.09
CA PRO A 350 17.87 2.60 1.49
C PRO A 350 17.55 1.38 2.35
N GLY A 351 16.98 0.32 1.77
CA GLY A 351 16.66 -0.93 2.47
C GLY A 351 17.89 -1.82 2.67
N VAL A 352 18.73 -1.96 1.65
CA VAL A 352 19.86 -2.89 1.65
C VAL A 352 21.11 -2.30 2.34
N GLY A 353 21.33 -0.99 2.23
CA GLY A 353 22.45 -0.28 2.87
C GLY A 353 23.83 -0.89 2.55
N ASN A 354 24.69 -0.99 3.57
CA ASN A 354 26.08 -1.46 3.42
C ASN A 354 26.22 -2.98 3.13
N ARG A 355 25.12 -3.74 3.10
CA ARG A 355 25.15 -5.19 2.86
C ARG A 355 25.62 -5.55 1.45
N LEU A 356 25.51 -4.62 0.49
CA LEU A 356 26.00 -4.78 -0.88
C LEU A 356 27.52 -4.90 -0.99
N LEU A 357 28.26 -4.39 0.01
CA LEU A 357 29.72 -4.37 0.01
C LEU A 357 30.33 -5.56 0.76
N ILE A 358 29.50 -6.41 1.37
CA ILE A 358 29.98 -7.57 2.14
C ILE A 358 30.49 -8.62 1.14
N PRO A 359 31.76 -9.05 1.24
CA PRO A 359 32.28 -10.07 0.36
C PRO A 359 31.71 -11.43 0.70
N ILE A 360 31.37 -12.20 -0.34
CA ILE A 360 30.78 -13.53 -0.23
C ILE A 360 31.69 -14.52 -0.96
N THR A 361 31.88 -15.68 -0.33
CA THR A 361 32.54 -16.83 -0.95
C THR A 361 31.51 -17.94 -1.10
N ILE A 362 31.15 -18.28 -2.33
CA ILE A 362 30.15 -19.30 -2.64
C ILE A 362 30.52 -20.03 -3.92
N ARG A 363 30.39 -21.37 -3.89
CA ARG A 363 30.63 -22.23 -5.04
C ARG A 363 29.40 -23.09 -5.30
N LEU A 364 28.82 -22.93 -6.48
CA LEU A 364 27.60 -23.61 -6.92
C LEU A 364 27.84 -24.23 -8.29
N THR A 365 27.51 -25.51 -8.43
CA THR A 365 27.64 -26.27 -9.68
C THR A 365 26.29 -26.83 -10.08
N ASP A 366 25.89 -26.58 -11.33
CA ASP A 366 24.63 -27.03 -11.94
C ASP A 366 23.38 -26.64 -11.13
N VAL A 367 23.31 -25.38 -10.73
CA VAL A 367 22.19 -24.84 -9.94
C VAL A 367 21.37 -23.88 -10.79
N ARG A 368 20.04 -23.87 -10.61
CA ARG A 368 19.16 -22.88 -11.26
C ARG A 368 19.50 -21.48 -10.79
N ILE A 369 19.48 -20.50 -11.69
CA ILE A 369 19.75 -19.10 -11.37
C ILE A 369 18.86 -18.62 -10.22
N GLU A 370 17.58 -18.99 -10.21
CA GLU A 370 16.63 -18.67 -9.12
C GLU A 370 17.16 -19.14 -7.75
N SER A 371 17.66 -20.37 -7.70
CA SER A 371 18.15 -20.98 -6.46
C SER A 371 19.48 -20.34 -6.05
N CYS A 372 20.36 -20.05 -7.01
CA CYS A 372 21.60 -19.32 -6.78
C CYS A 372 21.33 -17.93 -6.20
N LEU A 373 20.46 -17.14 -6.85
CA LEU A 373 20.06 -15.80 -6.41
C LEU A 373 19.47 -15.85 -4.99
N ARG A 374 18.57 -16.80 -4.72
CA ARG A 374 17.99 -16.98 -3.38
C ARG A 374 19.05 -17.27 -2.32
N TRP A 375 20.05 -18.10 -2.63
CA TRP A 375 21.12 -18.44 -1.67
C TRP A 375 22.01 -17.23 -1.39
N VAL A 376 22.45 -16.53 -2.43
CA VAL A 376 23.29 -15.33 -2.34
C VAL A 376 22.60 -14.24 -1.51
N LEU A 377 21.31 -13.98 -1.75
CA LEU A 377 20.53 -12.99 -1.00
C LEU A 377 20.28 -13.43 0.45
N SER A 378 19.99 -14.71 0.66
CA SER A 378 19.71 -15.25 2.01
C SER A 378 20.90 -15.12 2.96
N LEU A 379 22.14 -15.18 2.46
CA LEU A 379 23.35 -15.01 3.29
C LEU A 379 23.43 -13.61 3.93
N ASN A 380 22.80 -12.60 3.33
CA ASN A 380 22.80 -11.21 3.82
C ASN A 380 21.44 -10.77 4.39
N GLY A 381 20.51 -11.72 4.59
CA GLY A 381 19.18 -11.39 5.11
C GLY A 381 18.27 -10.63 4.12
N LEU A 382 18.60 -10.68 2.84
CA LEU A 382 17.83 -10.07 1.76
C LEU A 382 16.88 -11.09 1.13
N ASP A 383 15.86 -10.59 0.46
CA ASP A 383 14.95 -11.40 -0.35
C ASP A 383 14.60 -10.65 -1.64
N TYR A 384 13.85 -11.28 -2.55
CA TYR A 384 13.39 -10.63 -3.78
C TYR A 384 11.89 -10.80 -4.00
N THR A 385 11.30 -9.88 -4.75
CA THR A 385 9.90 -9.92 -5.17
C THR A 385 9.74 -9.38 -6.60
N TYR A 386 8.65 -9.74 -7.29
CA TYR A 386 8.38 -9.28 -8.65
C TYR A 386 7.60 -7.97 -8.61
N ARG A 387 8.18 -6.84 -9.02
CA ARG A 387 7.52 -5.52 -9.03
C ARG A 387 7.84 -4.77 -10.30
N ASP A 388 6.83 -4.12 -10.87
CA ASP A 388 6.99 -3.16 -11.98
C ASP A 388 7.86 -3.69 -13.13
N GLU A 389 7.59 -4.93 -13.56
CA GLU A 389 8.35 -5.60 -14.64
C GLU A 389 9.82 -5.93 -14.33
N ALA A 390 10.22 -5.89 -13.06
CA ALA A 390 11.57 -6.16 -12.59
C ALA A 390 11.58 -7.07 -11.35
N LEU A 391 12.77 -7.62 -11.05
CA LEU A 391 13.07 -8.23 -9.76
C LEU A 391 13.50 -7.13 -8.79
N PHE A 392 12.71 -6.93 -7.75
CA PHE A 392 13.00 -5.97 -6.68
C PHE A 392 13.67 -6.68 -5.51
N ILE A 393 14.90 -6.27 -5.19
CA ILE A 393 15.72 -6.82 -4.10
C ILE A 393 15.73 -5.83 -2.95
N SER A 394 15.30 -6.27 -1.77
CA SER A 394 15.28 -5.45 -0.55
C SER A 394 15.36 -6.34 0.69
N ASP A 395 15.22 -5.73 1.86
CA ASP A 395 15.24 -6.40 3.14
C ASP A 395 14.06 -7.38 3.27
N LYS A 396 14.35 -8.55 3.84
CA LYS A 396 13.36 -9.61 4.01
C LYS A 396 12.16 -9.18 4.85
N GLU A 397 12.35 -8.28 5.80
CA GLU A 397 11.28 -7.70 6.62
C GLU A 397 10.40 -6.78 5.78
N PHE A 398 11.01 -5.89 4.99
CA PHE A 398 10.29 -4.98 4.09
C PHE A 398 9.46 -5.73 3.05
N ILE A 399 9.99 -6.79 2.44
CA ILE A 399 9.27 -7.60 1.45
C ILE A 399 8.07 -8.33 2.07
N LYS A 400 8.20 -8.81 3.32
CA LYS A 400 7.08 -9.45 4.04
C LYS A 400 5.99 -8.45 4.41
N GLU A 401 6.36 -7.27 4.88
CA GLU A 401 5.42 -6.22 5.27
C GLU A 401 4.72 -5.60 4.06
N ALA A 402 5.46 -5.39 2.99
CA ALA A 402 4.94 -4.86 1.73
C ALA A 402 4.25 -5.95 0.88
N GLY A 403 3.85 -7.07 1.50
CA GLY A 403 3.31 -8.27 0.88
C GLY A 403 2.36 -7.96 -0.27
N GLN A 404 2.70 -8.44 -1.47
CA GLN A 404 1.84 -8.30 -2.63
C GLN A 404 0.60 -9.17 -2.43
N VAL A 405 -0.55 -8.53 -2.27
CA VAL A 405 -1.86 -9.19 -2.34
C VAL A 405 -2.05 -9.67 -3.78
N GLN A 406 -1.75 -10.94 -4.05
CA GLN A 406 -2.05 -11.55 -5.34
C GLN A 406 -3.50 -12.03 -5.36
N ILE A 407 -4.32 -11.41 -6.20
CA ILE A 407 -5.70 -11.84 -6.44
C ILE A 407 -5.64 -12.96 -7.48
N VAL A 408 -5.86 -14.20 -7.06
CA VAL A 408 -5.97 -15.35 -7.97
C VAL A 408 -7.44 -15.61 -8.27
N ILE A 409 -7.82 -15.54 -9.54
CA ILE A 409 -9.17 -15.86 -10.00
C ILE A 409 -9.19 -17.33 -10.43
N TYR A 410 -9.99 -18.13 -9.72
CA TYR A 410 -10.22 -19.53 -10.08
C TYR A 410 -11.52 -19.65 -10.85
N ASP A 411 -11.51 -20.34 -12.00
CA ASP A 411 -12.75 -20.71 -12.68
C ASP A 411 -13.46 -21.79 -11.85
N ILE A 412 -14.54 -21.38 -11.20
CA ILE A 412 -15.39 -22.26 -10.40
C ILE A 412 -16.47 -22.95 -11.25
N SER A 413 -16.44 -22.88 -12.59
CA SER A 413 -17.48 -23.49 -13.44
C SER A 413 -17.64 -25.00 -13.23
N ASP A 414 -16.57 -25.71 -12.86
CA ASP A 414 -16.63 -27.12 -12.47
C ASP A 414 -17.30 -27.32 -11.10
N LEU A 415 -17.15 -26.36 -10.19
CA LEU A 415 -17.83 -26.33 -8.89
C LEU A 415 -19.28 -25.81 -8.98
N ALA A 416 -19.57 -24.99 -10.00
CA ALA A 416 -20.86 -24.35 -10.24
C ALA A 416 -21.74 -25.10 -11.24
N GLY A 417 -21.27 -26.24 -11.76
CA GLY A 417 -22.11 -27.14 -12.55
C GLY A 417 -23.36 -27.49 -11.76
N SER A 418 -24.53 -27.11 -12.29
CA SER A 418 -25.82 -27.42 -11.67
C SER A 418 -25.85 -28.91 -11.35
N LEU A 419 -26.00 -29.27 -10.07
CA LEU A 419 -26.34 -30.62 -9.64
C LEU A 419 -27.49 -31.08 -10.54
N ARG A 420 -27.22 -32.01 -11.46
CA ARG A 420 -28.30 -32.65 -12.20
C ARG A 420 -29.17 -33.31 -11.15
N ASP A 421 -30.44 -32.93 -11.11
CA ASP A 421 -31.45 -33.70 -10.40
C ASP A 421 -31.43 -35.09 -11.02
N PHE A 422 -30.79 -36.03 -10.32
CA PHE A 422 -30.85 -37.43 -10.66
C PHE A 422 -32.28 -37.87 -10.37
N VAL A 423 -33.13 -37.86 -11.39
CA VAL A 423 -34.42 -38.57 -11.32
C VAL A 423 -34.07 -40.04 -11.09
N ALA A 424 -34.40 -40.53 -9.90
CA ALA A 424 -34.16 -41.92 -9.52
C ALA A 424 -34.76 -42.85 -10.59
N PRO A 425 -34.01 -43.86 -11.09
CA PRO A 425 -34.56 -44.83 -12.02
C PRO A 425 -35.76 -45.56 -11.39
N GLY A 426 -36.94 -45.32 -11.96
CA GLY A 426 -38.21 -45.98 -11.73
C GLY A 426 -38.32 -46.89 -10.50
N MET A 427 -38.58 -46.30 -9.33
CA MET A 427 -39.18 -47.03 -8.22
C MET A 427 -40.66 -47.27 -8.57
N GLY A 428 -40.89 -48.27 -9.43
CA GLY A 428 -42.22 -48.73 -9.81
C GLY A 428 -42.98 -49.20 -8.58
N TRP A 429 -43.86 -48.34 -8.07
CA TRP A 429 -44.86 -48.71 -7.07
C TRP A 429 -45.92 -49.60 -7.74
N GLY A 430 -45.63 -50.90 -7.78
CA GLY A 430 -46.62 -51.95 -8.04
C GLY A 430 -47.48 -52.17 -6.81
N GLY A 431 -48.46 -51.29 -6.59
CA GLY A 431 -49.51 -51.46 -5.58
C GLY A 431 -50.70 -52.20 -6.17
N GLY A 432 -50.70 -53.53 -6.09
CA GLY A 432 -51.88 -54.34 -6.36
C GLY A 432 -52.90 -54.19 -5.23
N PHE A 433 -54.03 -53.55 -5.52
CA PHE A 433 -55.22 -53.63 -4.68
C PHE A 433 -56.09 -54.79 -5.16
N GLY A 434 -56.18 -55.82 -4.32
CA GLY A 434 -57.14 -56.91 -4.46
C GLY A 434 -58.11 -56.90 -3.27
N GLN A 435 -59.39 -57.02 -3.65
CA GLN A 435 -60.62 -57.27 -2.88
C GLN A 435 -61.29 -56.08 -2.19
#